data_AF-A0A432HP55-F1
#
_entry.id   AF-A0A432HP55-F1
#
_cell.length_a   1.000
_cell.length_b   1.000
_cell.length_c   1.000
_cell.angle_alpha   90.00
_cell.angle_beta   90.00
_cell.angle_gamma   90.00
#
_symmetry.space_group_name_H-M   'P 1'
#
loop_
_entity.id
_entity.type
_entity.pdbx_description
1 polymer ?
#
loop_
_entity_poly.entity_id
_entity_poly.type
_entity_poly.pdbx_seq_one_letter_code
_entity_poly.pdbx_strand_id
1 'polypeptide(L)' 'MLTSTEPVRASDKRIINGLTDINQLAPFRYPWAWEYFLNANKNHWTPLDIAMAQDVHDYQHKLT' A
#
# COMPACT_ATOMS: atom_id res chain seq x y z
N MET A 1 -9.67 -23.91 23.34
CA MET A 1 -9.64 -22.61 24.06
C MET A 1 -8.95 -21.61 23.15
N LEU A 2 -9.56 -20.46 22.86
CA LEU A 2 -8.84 -19.36 22.20
C LEU A 2 -7.93 -18.73 23.26
N THR A 3 -6.62 -18.88 23.10
CA THR A 3 -5.63 -18.23 23.96
C THR A 3 -5.65 -16.73 23.63
N SER A 4 -5.91 -15.89 24.63
CA SER A 4 -5.82 -14.44 24.48
C SER A 4 -4.36 -14.05 24.22
N THR A 5 -4.07 -13.47 23.06
CA THR A 5 -2.75 -12.95 22.71
C THR A 5 -2.48 -11.63 23.45
N GLU A 6 -1.29 -11.43 24.00
CA GLU A 6 -0.93 -10.19 24.68
C GLU A 6 -0.83 -9.01 23.68
N PRO A 7 -1.30 -7.80 24.06
CA PRO A 7 -1.19 -6.62 23.20
C PRO A 7 0.27 -6.19 22.94
N VAL A 8 0.60 -5.91 21.69
CA VAL A 8 1.92 -5.39 21.32
C VAL A 8 2.09 -3.91 21.70
N ARG A 9 3.26 -3.53 22.21
CA ARG A 9 3.60 -2.12 22.45
C ARG A 9 4.18 -1.47 21.19
N ALA A 10 3.79 -0.22 20.93
CA ALA A 10 4.27 0.53 19.75
C ALA A 10 5.80 0.69 19.75
N SER A 11 6.42 0.91 20.91
CA SER A 11 7.87 1.08 21.08
C SER A 11 8.71 -0.14 20.67
N ASP A 12 8.08 -1.31 20.55
CA ASP A 12 8.78 -2.59 20.40
C ASP A 12 8.81 -3.03 18.93
N LYS A 13 7.86 -2.57 18.11
CA LYS A 13 7.79 -2.84 16.66
C LYS A 13 9.05 -2.37 15.93
N ARG A 14 9.62 -3.12 14.99
CA ARG A 14 10.76 -2.68 14.16
C ARG A 14 10.45 -2.90 12.68
N ILE A 15 11.02 -2.08 11.79
CA ILE A 15 10.86 -2.25 10.33
C ILE A 15 11.53 -3.56 9.87
N ILE A 16 12.72 -3.84 10.40
CA ILE A 16 13.49 -5.05 10.13
C ILE A 16 13.80 -5.77 11.44
N ASN A 17 13.84 -7.11 11.40
CA ASN A 17 14.21 -7.97 12.54
C ASN A 17 13.40 -7.69 13.83
N GLY A 18 12.13 -7.31 13.70
CA GLY A 18 11.22 -7.16 14.84
C GLY A 18 10.78 -8.50 15.41
N LEU A 19 10.57 -8.56 16.73
CA LEU A 19 10.16 -9.78 17.45
C LEU A 19 8.70 -9.71 17.95
N THR A 20 8.03 -8.58 17.76
CA THR A 20 6.62 -8.39 18.14
C THR A 20 5.68 -9.14 17.19
N ASP A 21 4.52 -9.56 17.66
CA ASP A 21 3.47 -10.17 16.82
C ASP A 21 3.05 -9.22 15.69
N ILE A 22 3.31 -9.62 14.45
CA ILE A 22 3.06 -8.83 13.24
C ILE A 22 1.60 -8.86 12.80
N ASN A 23 0.79 -9.81 13.31
CA ASN A 23 -0.62 -9.91 12.97
C ASN A 23 -1.47 -8.86 13.70
N GLN A 24 -0.90 -8.21 14.73
CA GLN A 24 -1.51 -7.09 15.43
C GLN A 24 -1.17 -5.77 14.73
N LEU A 25 -2.09 -5.31 13.88
CA LEU A 25 -1.95 -4.06 13.12
C LEU A 25 -1.69 -2.86 14.05
N ALA A 26 -2.51 -2.71 15.08
CA ALA A 26 -2.36 -1.68 16.12
C ALA A 26 -1.47 -2.18 17.28
N PRO A 27 -0.83 -1.29 18.04
CA PRO A 27 -0.70 0.15 17.80
C PRO A 27 0.30 0.47 16.67
N PHE A 28 0.15 1.63 16.05
CA PHE A 28 1.04 2.08 14.98
C PHE A 28 2.31 2.73 15.54
N ARG A 29 3.48 2.25 15.13
CA ARG A 29 4.78 2.88 15.42
C ARG A 29 5.23 3.88 14.35
N TYR A 30 4.84 3.63 13.10
CA TYR A 30 5.29 4.38 11.93
C TYR A 30 4.08 5.02 11.21
N PRO A 31 3.53 6.15 11.71
CA PRO A 31 2.35 6.79 11.13
C PRO A 31 2.52 7.15 9.65
N TRP A 32 3.73 7.56 9.24
CA TRP A 32 4.04 7.87 7.85
C TRP A 32 3.71 6.71 6.90
N ALA A 33 3.95 5.45 7.32
CA ALA A 33 3.69 4.29 6.47
C ALA A 33 2.18 4.10 6.26
N TRP A 34 1.39 4.39 7.30
CA TRP A 34 -0.07 4.38 7.21
C TRP A 34 -0.60 5.50 6.32
N GLU A 35 -0.01 6.69 6.39
CA GLU A 35 -0.35 7.80 5.49
C GLU A 35 -0.08 7.44 4.02
N TYR A 36 1.07 6.82 3.71
CA TYR A 36 1.35 6.33 2.36
C TYR A 36 0.34 5.28 1.89
N PHE A 37 -0.04 4.33 2.75
CA PHE A 37 -1.08 3.35 2.43
C PHE A 37 -2.40 4.04 2.08
N LEU A 38 -2.87 4.98 2.91
CA LEU A 38 -4.11 5.71 2.65
C LEU A 38 -4.04 6.56 1.37
N ASN A 39 -2.91 7.22 1.12
CA ASN A 39 -2.70 8.03 -0.08
C ASN A 39 -2.68 7.16 -1.35
N ALA A 40 -2.08 5.97 -1.30
CA ALA A 40 -2.11 5.02 -2.41
C ALA A 40 -3.54 4.55 -2.72
N ASN A 41 -4.34 4.23 -1.69
CA ASN A 41 -5.75 3.85 -1.88
C ASN A 41 -6.60 4.97 -2.49
N LYS A 42 -6.34 6.23 -2.11
CA LYS A 42 -7.04 7.41 -2.69
C LYS A 42 -6.69 7.65 -4.16
N ASN A 43 -5.53 7.18 -4.62
CA ASN A 43 -5.04 7.34 -5.99
C ASN A 43 -5.29 6.09 -6.85
N HIS A 44 -6.25 5.24 -6.48
CA HIS A 44 -6.58 4.04 -7.23
C HIS A 44 -7.12 4.39 -8.64
N TRP A 45 -6.53 3.76 -9.66
CA TRP A 45 -6.99 3.80 -11.05
C TRP A 45 -6.59 2.50 -11.76
N THR A 46 -7.23 2.20 -12.88
CA THR A 46 -6.90 1.05 -13.74
C THR A 46 -6.46 1.51 -15.13
N PRO A 47 -5.54 0.80 -15.79
CA PRO A 47 -5.10 1.18 -17.14
C PRO A 47 -6.22 1.27 -18.19
N LEU A 48 -7.31 0.53 -18.01
CA LEU A 48 -8.46 0.53 -18.92
C LEU A 48 -9.35 1.77 -18.79
N ASP A 49 -9.17 2.56 -17.72
CA ASP A 49 -9.87 3.84 -17.54
C ASP A 49 -9.38 4.92 -18.51
N ILE A 50 -8.24 4.71 -19.18
CA ILE A 50 -7.66 5.64 -20.16
C ILE A 50 -7.82 5.05 -21.56
N ALA A 51 -8.60 5.71 -22.40
CA ALA A 51 -8.85 5.27 -23.78
C ALA A 51 -7.62 5.50 -24.68
N MET A 52 -7.17 4.45 -25.37
CA MET A 52 -5.94 4.46 -26.19
C MET A 52 -6.17 4.63 -27.71
N ALA A 53 -7.40 4.87 -28.16
CA ALA A 53 -7.73 4.87 -29.59
C ALA A 53 -6.93 5.92 -30.41
N GLN A 54 -6.75 7.12 -29.86
CA GLN A 54 -5.99 8.19 -30.52
C GLN A 54 -4.49 7.89 -30.53
N ASP A 55 -3.95 7.41 -29.41
CA ASP A 55 -2.55 7.00 -29.30
C ASP A 55 -2.20 5.90 -30.31
N VAL A 56 -3.08 4.91 -30.52
CA VAL A 56 -2.91 3.87 -31.53
C VAL A 56 -2.90 4.45 -32.95
N HIS A 57 -3.82 5.37 -33.26
CA HIS A 57 -3.83 6.06 -34.54
C HIS A 57 -2.52 6.82 -34.77
N ASP A 58 -2.07 7.57 -33.77
CA ASP A 58 -0.89 8.43 -33.89
C ASP A 58 0.41 7.61 -34.01
N TYR A 59 0.51 6.51 -33.27
CA TYR A 59 1.62 5.57 -33.40
C TYR A 59 1.78 5.04 -34.84
N GLN A 60 0.67 4.77 -35.53
CA GLN A 60 0.69 4.21 -36.88
C GLN A 60 0.98 5.25 -37.98
N HIS A 61 0.67 6.53 -37.76
CA HIS A 61 0.60 7.52 -38.83
C HIS A 61 1.49 8.75 -38.62
N LYS A 62 1.94 9.03 -37.40
CA LYS A 62 2.62 10.30 -37.06
C LYS A 62 4.03 10.13 -36.52
N LEU A 63 4.37 8.97 -35.98
CA LEU A 63 5.71 8.70 -35.49
C LEU A 63 6.55 8.13 -36.64
N THR A 64 7.53 8.92 -37.09
CA THR A 64 8.54 8.57 -38.11
C THR A 64 9.85 8.16 -37.46
#